data_AF-A0ABD1YZP6-F1
#
_entry.id   AF-A0ABD1YZP6-F1
#
_cell.length_a   1.000
_cell.length_b   1.000
_cell.length_c   1.000
_cell.angle_alpha   90.00
_cell.angle_beta   90.00
_cell.angle_gamma   90.00
#
_symmetry.space_group_name_H-M   'P 1'
#
loop_
_entity.id
_entity.type
_entity.pdbx_description
1 polymer ?
#
loop_
_entity_poly.entity_id
_entity_poly.type
_entity_poly.pdbx_seq_one_letter_code
_entity_poly.pdbx_strand_id
1 'polypeptide(L)'
;MPIPPDIPRKKTLILDLNGVLCKIERSAVALRQAKDLGWPLLGSRTMWVVPRSGLREFLEQVLELFCVIIWTSRIERNTEFVLEALESAGCLLRGLNLDR
;
A
#
# COMPACT_ATOMS: atom_id res chain seq x y z
N MET A 1 -22.34 16.05 24.09
CA MET A 1 -21.54 15.24 25.04
C MET A 1 -20.08 15.66 24.89
N PRO A 2 -19.34 15.92 25.97
CA PRO A 2 -17.91 16.17 25.87
C PRO A 2 -17.19 14.88 25.45
N ILE A 3 -16.23 15.00 24.54
CA ILE A 3 -15.39 13.89 24.07
C ILE A 3 -14.44 13.51 25.23
N PRO A 4 -14.31 12.22 25.60
CA PRO A 4 -13.43 11.81 26.70
C PRO A 4 -11.98 12.24 26.45
N PRO A 5 -11.25 12.72 27.49
CA PRO A 5 -9.95 13.37 27.30
C PRO A 5 -8.78 12.45 26.94
N ASP A 6 -8.91 11.12 27.03
CA ASP A 6 -7.74 10.22 27.03
C ASP A 6 -7.83 9.05 26.05
N ILE A 7 -8.25 9.28 24.80
CA ILE A 7 -7.89 8.34 23.73
C ILE A 7 -6.47 8.71 23.29
N PRO A 8 -5.44 7.86 23.52
CA PRO A 8 -4.09 8.16 23.06
C PRO A 8 -4.14 8.39 21.55
N ARG A 9 -3.86 9.62 21.12
CA ARG A 9 -3.76 9.93 19.69
C ARG A 9 -2.56 9.17 19.16
N LYS A 10 -2.81 8.12 18.37
CA LYS A 10 -1.76 7.46 17.59
C LYS A 10 -1.03 8.53 16.79
N LYS A 11 0.30 8.47 16.78
CA LYS A 11 1.10 9.36 15.93
C LYS A 11 0.78 9.06 14.46
N THR A 12 0.86 10.07 13.61
CA THR A 12 0.68 9.88 12.18
C THR A 12 1.96 9.35 11.54
N LEU A 13 1.85 8.28 10.76
CA LEU A 13 2.93 7.73 9.94
C LEU A 13 2.54 7.87 8.47
N ILE A 14 3.34 8.62 7.72
CA ILE A 14 3.12 8.82 6.28
C ILE A 14 4.00 7.83 5.52
N LEU A 15 3.41 7.06 4.63
CA LEU A 15 4.10 6.05 3.82
C LEU A 15 3.88 6.32 2.33
N ASP A 16 4.96 6.25 1.55
CA ASP A 16 4.88 6.22 0.09
C ASP A 16 4.62 4.79 -0.41
N LEU A 17 4.04 4.66 -1.60
CA LEU A 17 3.83 3.36 -2.23
C LEU A 17 5.09 2.86 -2.93
N ASN A 18 5.70 3.72 -3.76
CA ASN A 18 6.70 3.28 -4.73
C ASN A 18 8.10 3.25 -4.11
N GLY A 19 8.71 2.07 -4.02
CA GLY A 19 10.03 1.87 -3.42
C GLY A 19 10.02 1.74 -1.89
N VAL A 20 8.87 1.99 -1.25
CA VAL A 20 8.69 1.80 0.20
C VAL A 20 7.83 0.58 0.47
N LEU A 21 6.54 0.59 0.10
CA LEU A 21 5.64 -0.55 0.31
C LEU A 21 5.69 -1.57 -0.82
N CYS A 22 5.92 -1.13 -2.05
CA CYS A 22 5.98 -2.00 -3.20
C CYS A 22 6.97 -1.50 -4.25
N LYS A 23 7.39 -2.41 -5.14
CA LYS A 23 8.12 -2.06 -6.36
C LYS A 23 7.18 -2.23 -7.54
N ILE A 24 7.20 -1.26 -8.45
CA ILE A 24 6.42 -1.32 -9.69
C ILE A 24 7.37 -1.60 -10.85
N GLU A 25 7.17 -2.74 -11.51
CA GLU A 25 8.03 -3.21 -12.59
C GLU A 25 7.32 -3.27 -13.93
N ARG A 26 8.05 -3.00 -15.02
CA ARG A 26 7.53 -3.02 -16.39
C ARG A 26 7.86 -4.30 -17.16
N SER A 27 8.77 -5.13 -16.64
CA SER A 27 9.29 -6.26 -17.40
C SER A 27 8.57 -7.55 -17.03
N ALA A 28 8.28 -8.39 -18.03
CA ALA A 28 7.77 -9.74 -17.84
C ALA A 28 8.76 -10.69 -17.13
N VAL A 29 9.98 -10.25 -16.82
CA VAL A 29 10.91 -11.01 -15.96
C VAL A 29 10.43 -11.00 -14.49
N ALA A 30 9.67 -9.97 -14.10
CA ALA A 30 9.05 -9.85 -12.78
C ALA A 30 8.12 -11.04 -12.45
N LEU A 31 7.46 -11.61 -13.47
CA LEU A 31 6.56 -12.77 -13.38
C LEU A 31 7.23 -14.03 -12.81
N ARG A 32 8.55 -14.18 -12.94
CA ARG A 32 9.27 -15.35 -12.40
C ARG A 32 9.68 -15.18 -10.94
N GLN A 33 9.78 -13.95 -10.44
CA GLN A 33 10.20 -13.63 -9.07
C GLN A 33 9.00 -13.28 -8.17
N ALA A 34 8.00 -12.62 -8.74
CA ALA A 34 6.71 -12.38 -8.09
C ALA A 34 5.90 -13.67 -8.19
N LYS A 35 6.12 -14.60 -7.27
CA LYS A 35 5.33 -15.84 -7.19
C LYS A 35 3.84 -15.59 -6.98
N ASP A 36 3.43 -14.39 -6.56
CA ASP A 36 2.05 -14.21 -6.15
C ASP A 36 1.29 -13.03 -6.73
N LEU A 37 1.88 -11.91 -7.19
CA LEU A 37 1.03 -10.81 -7.67
C LEU A 37 1.46 -10.05 -8.91
N GLY A 38 0.54 -10.02 -9.86
CA GLY A 38 0.70 -9.35 -11.12
C GLY A 38 -0.63 -8.98 -11.75
N TRP A 39 -0.96 -7.70 -11.75
CA TRP A 39 -2.18 -7.19 -12.35
C TRP A 39 -1.81 -6.28 -13.54
N PRO A 40 -2.56 -6.28 -14.65
CA PRO A 40 -2.33 -5.34 -15.74
C PRO A 40 -2.86 -3.95 -15.37
N LEU A 41 -2.01 -2.92 -15.45
CA LEU A 41 -2.41 -1.52 -15.39
C LEU A 41 -2.79 -1.00 -16.79
N LEU A 42 -3.80 -0.13 -16.80
CA LEU A 42 -4.50 0.42 -17.96
C LEU A 42 -3.65 0.87 -19.15
N GLY A 43 -4.15 0.57 -20.36
CA GLY A 43 -3.98 1.41 -21.55
C GLY A 43 -2.93 0.99 -22.58
N SER A 44 -2.10 -0.03 -22.32
CA SER A 44 -1.24 -0.77 -23.30
C SER A 44 0.03 -1.35 -22.67
N ARG A 45 0.34 -1.02 -21.41
CA ARG A 45 1.58 -1.47 -20.74
C ARG A 45 1.27 -2.20 -19.45
N THR A 46 1.53 -3.51 -19.43
CA THR A 46 1.46 -4.32 -18.22
C THR A 46 2.52 -3.85 -17.22
N MET A 47 2.09 -3.49 -16.01
CA MET A 47 2.96 -3.09 -14.90
C MET A 47 2.69 -4.02 -13.74
N TRP A 48 3.73 -4.56 -13.13
CA TRP A 48 3.65 -5.56 -12.06
C TRP A 48 3.88 -4.86 -10.72
N VAL A 49 3.01 -5.11 -9.75
CA VAL A 49 3.18 -4.63 -8.37
C VAL A 49 3.76 -5.75 -7.56
N VAL A 50 4.99 -5.57 -7.08
CA VAL A 50 5.69 -6.52 -6.23
C VAL A 50 5.67 -5.97 -4.80
N PRO A 51 4.91 -6.58 -3.88
CA PRO A 51 4.92 -6.18 -2.48
C PRO A 51 6.34 -6.31 -1.89
N ARG A 52 6.69 -5.44 -0.95
CA ARG A 52 7.91 -5.61 -0.17
C ARG A 52 7.82 -6.87 0.68
N SER A 53 8.93 -7.59 0.84
CA SER A 53 8.98 -8.76 1.73
C SER A 53 8.61 -8.34 3.16
N GLY A 54 7.73 -9.10 3.81
CA GLY A 54 7.23 -8.81 5.16
C GLY A 54 6.24 -7.64 5.23
N LEU A 55 5.70 -7.16 4.11
CA LEU A 55 4.81 -5.99 4.08
C LEU A 55 3.56 -6.19 4.95
N ARG A 56 3.00 -7.39 4.96
CA ARG A 56 1.80 -7.70 5.74
C ARG A 56 2.07 -7.55 7.23
N GLU A 57 3.09 -8.24 7.73
CA GLU A 57 3.48 -8.23 9.14
C GLU A 57 3.89 -6.82 9.58
N PHE A 58 4.57 -6.08 8.70
CA PHE A 58 4.88 -4.67 8.92
C PHE A 58 3.60 -3.84 9.10
N LEU A 59 2.65 -3.92 8.16
CA LEU A 59 1.41 -3.14 8.19
C LEU A 59 0.55 -3.49 9.41
N GLU A 60 0.44 -4.77 9.78
CA GLU A 60 -0.26 -5.22 10.98
C GLU A 60 0.33 -4.52 12.23
N GLN A 61 1.66 -4.50 12.36
CA GLN A 61 2.32 -3.84 13.50
C GLN A 61 2.20 -2.31 13.48
N VAL A 62 2.37 -1.65 12.32
CA VAL A 62 2.28 -0.18 12.29
C VAL A 62 0.85 0.33 12.47
N LEU A 63 -0.16 -0.39 11.99
CA LEU A 63 -1.57 0.01 12.18
C LEU A 63 -2.00 -0.08 13.65
N GLU A 64 -1.39 -0.96 14.46
CA GLU A 64 -1.61 -0.99 15.91
C GLU A 64 -1.07 0.26 16.61
N LEU A 65 0.03 0.83 16.13
CA LEU A 65 0.78 1.90 16.80
C LEU A 65 0.52 3.31 16.23
N PHE A 66 0.17 3.40 14.95
CA PHE A 66 0.11 4.64 14.18
C PHE A 66 -1.23 4.83 13.46
N CYS A 67 -1.58 6.10 13.22
CA CYS A 67 -2.52 6.44 12.18
C CYS A 67 -1.74 6.50 10.86
N VAL A 68 -1.94 5.54 9.98
CA VAL A 68 -1.13 5.43 8.76
C VAL A 68 -1.83 6.14 7.60
N ILE A 69 -1.08 7.01 6.93
CA ILE A 69 -1.53 7.75 5.74
C ILE A 69 -0.66 7.35 4.55
N ILE A 70 -1.29 7.05 3.41
CA ILE A 70 -0.56 6.84 2.17
C ILE A 70 -0.44 8.18 1.44
N TRP A 71 0.79 8.61 1.19
CA TRP A 71 1.11 9.79 0.40
C TRP A 71 2.09 9.41 -0.69
N THR A 72 1.65 9.51 -1.96
CA THR A 72 2.48 9.14 -3.10
C THR A 72 2.45 10.19 -4.19
N SER A 73 3.54 10.27 -4.96
CA SER A 73 3.66 11.19 -6.10
C SER A 73 2.96 10.67 -7.37
N ARG A 74 2.33 9.50 -7.32
CA ARG A 74 1.63 8.92 -8.47
C ARG A 74 0.25 9.55 -8.67
N ILE A 75 -0.16 9.58 -9.94
CA ILE A 75 -1.51 9.97 -10.36
C ILE A 75 -2.52 9.02 -9.69
N GLU A 76 -3.62 9.58 -9.18
CA GLU A 76 -4.67 8.90 -8.40
C GLU A 76 -5.07 7.52 -8.95
N ARG A 77 -5.35 7.42 -10.26
CA ARG A 77 -5.74 6.15 -10.90
C ARG A 77 -4.68 5.03 -10.79
N ASN A 78 -3.40 5.39 -10.75
CA ASN A 78 -2.33 4.42 -10.54
C ASN A 78 -2.20 4.04 -9.06
N THR A 79 -2.55 4.96 -8.15
CA THR A 79 -2.54 4.75 -6.71
C THR A 79 -3.61 3.75 -6.30
N GLU A 80 -4.86 3.94 -6.75
CA GLU A 80 -5.97 3.02 -6.48
C GLU A 80 -5.65 1.61 -6.95
N PHE A 81 -5.15 1.46 -8.18
CA PHE A 81 -4.74 0.17 -8.72
C PHE A 81 -3.66 -0.52 -7.86
N VAL A 82 -2.64 0.22 -7.42
CA VAL A 82 -1.56 -0.35 -6.61
C VAL A 82 -2.11 -0.84 -5.27
N LEU A 83 -3.05 -0.10 -4.69
CA LEU A 83 -3.71 -0.50 -3.45
C LEU A 83 -4.56 -1.76 -3.64
N GLU A 84 -5.37 -1.83 -4.70
CA GLU A 84 -6.14 -3.04 -5.03
C GLU A 84 -5.24 -4.27 -5.23
N ALA A 85 -4.10 -4.08 -5.89
CA ALA A 85 -3.11 -5.14 -6.07
C ALA A 85 -2.53 -5.58 -4.70
N LEU A 86 -2.19 -4.65 -3.82
CA LEU A 86 -1.70 -4.98 -2.47
C LEU A 86 -2.77 -5.66 -1.62
N GLU A 87 -4.02 -5.24 -1.69
CA GLU A 87 -5.12 -5.89 -0.97
C GLU A 87 -5.34 -7.33 -1.47
N SER A 88 -5.31 -7.51 -2.80
CA SER A 88 -5.37 -8.84 -3.43
C SER A 88 -4.19 -9.73 -3.00
N ALA A 89 -3.08 -9.14 -2.53
CA ALA A 89 -1.93 -9.87 -2.00
C ALA A 89 -2.16 -10.45 -0.60
N GLY A 90 -3.30 -10.12 0.02
CA GLY A 90 -3.49 -10.33 1.44
C GLY A 90 -2.70 -9.34 2.30
N CYS A 91 -2.16 -8.25 1.73
CA CYS A 91 -1.67 -7.12 2.53
C CYS A 91 -2.91 -6.29 2.92
N LEU A 92 -3.45 -6.54 4.11
CA LEU A 92 -4.64 -5.86 4.62
C LEU A 92 -4.44 -4.34 4.65
N LEU A 93 -5.19 -3.62 3.81
CA LEU A 93 -5.19 -2.15 3.76
C LEU A 93 -6.33 -1.53 4.60
N ARG A 94 -7.12 -2.34 5.32
CA ARG A 94 -8.21 -1.86 6.17
C ARG A 94 -7.64 -1.00 7.30
N GLY A 95 -7.79 0.32 7.17
CA GLY A 95 -7.29 1.31 8.14
C GLY A 95 -6.33 2.34 7.58
N LEU A 96 -5.93 2.23 6.30
CA LEU A 96 -5.15 3.28 5.63
C LEU A 96 -6.05 4.44 5.23
N ASN A 97 -5.71 5.64 5.68
CA ASN A 97 -6.33 6.86 5.19
C ASN A 97 -5.57 7.31 3.94
N LEU A 98 -6.30 7.46 2.83
CA LEU A 98 -5.77 8.11 1.64
C LEU A 98 -5.96 9.61 1.83
N ASP A 99 -4.86 10.35 1.96
CA ASP A 99 -4.92 11.81 1.96
C ASP A 99 -5.20 12.25 0.51
N ARG A 100 -6.30 12.97 0.33
CA ARG A 100 -6.81 13.44 -0.98
C ARG A 100 -6.53 14.94 -1.14
#